data_AF-A0A6S7IN67-F1
#
_entry.id   AF-A0A6S7IN67-F1
#
_cell.length_a   1.000
_cell.length_b   1.000
_cell.length_c   1.000
_cell.angle_alpha   90.00
_cell.angle_beta   90.00
_cell.angle_gamma   90.00
#
_symmetry.space_group_name_H-M   'P 1'
#
loop_
_entity.id
_entity.type
_entity.pdbx_description
1 polymer ?
#
loop_
_entity_poly.entity_id
_entity_poly.type
_entity_poly.pdbx_seq_one_letter_code
_entity_poly.pdbx_strand_id
1 'polypeptide(L)'
;MLDEAIPVRTVRAHCTDKPWMTPNIKALIKARQKAFTKGETPKYKSLHAKVTKLISNAKATYYKSKAEGSHQSNPAKWYKTIYKLAAATEDQQSLSSPDHADLMAIADRLQRSFIKPGQEIQPDTPRLQA
;
A
#
# COMPACT_ATOMS: atom_id res chain seq x y z
N MET A 1 -38.53 0.87 19.26
CA MET A 1 -37.98 1.44 20.51
C MET A 1 -36.47 1.20 20.70
N LEU A 2 -35.69 0.90 19.65
CA LEU A 2 -34.21 0.82 19.76
C LEU A 2 -33.51 2.13 19.36
N ASP A 3 -34.15 2.95 18.51
CA ASP A 3 -33.59 4.23 18.04
C ASP A 3 -33.52 5.31 19.14
N GLU A 4 -34.26 5.17 20.23
CA GLU A 4 -34.27 6.14 21.35
C GLU A 4 -33.16 5.86 22.37
N ALA A 5 -32.57 4.67 22.37
CA ALA A 5 -31.56 4.25 23.36
C ALA A 5 -30.11 4.47 22.90
N ILE A 6 -29.88 4.75 21.61
CA ILE A 6 -28.54 4.86 21.04
C ILE A 6 -28.24 6.33 20.72
N PRO A 7 -27.20 6.94 21.32
CA PRO A 7 -26.86 8.32 21.04
C PRO A 7 -26.38 8.48 19.59
N VAL A 8 -27.19 9.16 18.77
CA VAL A 8 -26.83 9.53 17.40
C VAL A 8 -25.82 10.68 17.44
N ARG A 9 -24.69 10.53 16.74
CA ARG A 9 -23.68 11.59 16.61
C ARG A 9 -23.49 11.96 15.16
N THR A 10 -23.74 13.23 14.84
CA THR A 10 -23.48 13.79 13.51
C THR A 10 -22.03 14.22 13.40
N VAL A 11 -21.35 13.79 12.35
CA VAL A 11 -19.96 14.17 12.09
C VAL A 11 -19.81 14.80 10.72
N ARG A 12 -19.03 15.90 10.66
CA ARG A 12 -18.72 16.59 9.41
C ARG A 12 -17.56 15.90 8.68
N ALA A 13 -17.85 15.40 7.47
CA ALA A 13 -16.87 14.92 6.51
C ALA A 13 -16.91 15.82 5.26
N HIS A 14 -15.74 16.16 4.73
CA HIS A 14 -15.61 16.89 3.48
C HIS A 14 -15.40 15.87 2.34
N CYS A 15 -15.89 16.15 1.13
CA CYS A 15 -15.78 15.23 -0.01
C CYS A 15 -14.33 14.93 -0.43
N THR A 16 -13.39 15.82 -0.12
CA THR A 16 -11.95 15.63 -0.39
C THR A 16 -11.20 14.92 0.76
N ASP A 17 -11.88 14.62 1.87
CA ASP A 17 -11.27 13.84 2.94
C ASP A 17 -10.93 12.45 2.43
N LYS A 18 -9.75 11.97 2.82
CA LYS A 18 -9.34 10.61 2.48
C LYS A 18 -10.27 9.62 3.19
N PRO A 19 -10.55 8.46 2.60
CA PRO A 19 -11.48 7.49 3.19
C PRO A 19 -10.98 6.89 4.52
N TRP A 20 -9.68 6.95 4.81
CA TRP A 20 -9.09 6.57 6.10
C TRP A 20 -9.11 7.72 7.14
N MET A 21 -9.62 8.91 6.79
CA MET A 21 -9.63 10.09 7.64
C MET A 21 -10.82 10.05 8.61
N THR A 22 -10.54 9.78 9.88
CA THR A 22 -11.57 9.75 10.93
C THR A 22 -11.70 11.09 11.67
N PRO A 23 -12.83 11.35 12.33
CA PRO A 23 -13.02 12.57 13.13
C PRO A 23 -11.99 12.71 14.25
N ASN A 24 -11.58 11.58 14.83
CA ASN A 24 -10.53 11.51 15.84
C ASN A 24 -9.16 11.95 15.28
N ILE A 25 -8.80 11.52 14.07
CA ILE A 25 -7.58 12.00 13.38
C ILE A 25 -7.63 13.52 13.20
N LYS A 26 -8.76 14.07 12.71
CA LYS A 26 -8.92 15.52 12.53
C LYS A 26 -8.78 16.28 13.85
N ALA A 27 -9.37 15.77 14.92
CA ALA A 27 -9.28 16.38 16.25
C ALA A 27 -7.83 16.44 16.75
N LEU A 28 -7.07 15.36 16.59
CA LEU A 28 -5.66 15.30 16.98
C LEU A 28 -4.77 16.19 16.10
N ILE A 29 -5.03 16.27 14.79
CA ILE A 29 -4.34 17.21 13.89
C ILE A 29 -4.58 18.65 14.35
N LYS A 30 -5.83 19.02 14.69
CA LYS A 30 -6.18 20.34 15.19
C LYS A 30 -5.47 20.64 16.53
N ALA A 31 -5.45 19.68 17.44
CA ALA A 31 -4.76 19.81 18.72
C ALA A 31 -3.24 20.00 18.53
N ARG A 32 -2.63 19.23 17.63
CA ARG A 32 -1.21 19.37 17.26
C ARG A 32 -0.93 20.75 16.69
N GLN A 33 -1.76 21.23 15.77
CA GLN A 33 -1.60 22.57 15.17
C GLN A 33 -1.70 23.66 16.25
N LYS A 34 -2.65 23.53 17.18
CA LYS A 34 -2.78 24.47 18.31
C LYS A 34 -1.55 24.47 19.22
N ALA A 35 -0.97 23.30 19.50
CA ALA A 35 0.26 23.21 20.29
C ALA A 35 1.45 23.87 19.57
N PHE A 36 1.54 23.70 18.24
CA PHE A 36 2.55 24.37 17.42
C PHE A 36 2.42 25.89 17.48
N THR A 37 1.22 26.42 17.24
CA THR A 37 0.98 27.88 17.26
C THR A 37 1.23 28.52 18.62
N LYS A 38 1.15 27.73 19.71
CA LYS A 38 1.40 28.19 21.08
C LYS A 38 2.86 28.06 21.52
N GLY A 39 3.73 27.46 20.71
CA GLY A 39 5.11 27.16 21.09
C GLY A 39 5.25 26.05 22.16
N GLU A 40 4.22 25.22 22.37
CA GLU A 40 4.24 24.12 23.35
C GLU A 40 5.02 22.91 22.79
N THR A 41 6.34 23.04 22.63
CA THR A 41 7.20 22.07 21.92
C THR A 41 7.08 20.62 22.41
N PRO A 42 7.11 20.30 23.72
CA PRO A 42 7.00 18.91 24.18
C PRO A 42 5.64 18.28 23.82
N LYS A 43 4.57 19.06 23.97
CA LYS A 43 3.21 18.63 23.65
C LYS A 43 3.01 18.49 22.14
N TYR A 44 3.57 19.39 21.35
CA TYR A 44 3.60 19.27 19.90
C TYR A 44 4.27 17.96 19.47
N LYS A 45 5.47 17.64 20.00
CA LYS A 45 6.19 16.39 19.67
C LYS A 45 5.37 15.15 20.03
N SER A 46 4.76 15.13 21.21
CA SER A 46 3.88 14.03 21.64
C SER A 46 2.66 13.86 20.72
N LEU A 47 1.96 14.96 20.41
CA LEU A 47 0.81 14.94 19.51
C LEU A 47 1.21 14.58 18.08
N HIS A 48 2.37 15.02 17.61
CA HIS A 48 2.91 14.66 16.31
C HIS A 48 3.11 13.15 16.21
N ALA A 49 3.86 12.54 17.14
CA ALA A 49 4.07 11.09 17.17
C ALA A 49 2.75 10.31 17.22
N LYS A 50 1.79 10.77 18.04
CA LYS A 50 0.46 10.16 18.15
C LYS A 50 -0.32 10.25 16.83
N VAL A 51 -0.35 11.41 16.19
CA VAL A 51 -1.03 11.62 14.90
C VAL A 51 -0.40 10.75 13.81
N THR A 52 0.92 10.71 13.72
CA THR A 52 1.64 9.91 12.72
C THR A 52 1.31 8.42 12.86
N LYS A 53 1.38 7.88 14.08
CA LYS A 53 1.02 6.48 14.36
C LYS A 53 -0.44 6.20 13.99
N LEU A 54 -1.35 7.10 14.35
CA LEU A 54 -2.79 6.89 14.11
C LEU A 54 -3.14 6.95 12.62
N ILE A 55 -2.51 7.85 11.86
CA ILE A 55 -2.66 7.91 10.40
C ILE A 55 -2.07 6.67 9.74
N SER A 56 -0.88 6.23 10.16
CA SER A 56 -0.25 5.03 9.61
C SER A 56 -1.15 3.81 9.78
N ASN A 57 -1.66 3.59 11.00
CA ASN A 57 -2.58 2.50 11.31
C ASN A 57 -3.88 2.61 10.49
N ALA A 58 -4.48 3.80 10.41
CA ALA A 58 -5.72 4.00 9.66
C ALA A 58 -5.56 3.71 8.16
N LYS A 59 -4.43 4.14 7.57
CA LYS A 59 -4.08 3.80 6.18
C LYS A 59 -3.94 2.28 6.02
N ALA A 60 -3.15 1.63 6.89
CA ALA A 60 -2.91 0.20 6.83
C ALA A 60 -4.21 -0.60 6.91
N THR A 61 -5.06 -0.32 7.90
CA THR A 61 -6.35 -1.00 8.06
C THR A 61 -7.26 -0.80 6.85
N TYR A 62 -7.40 0.44 6.37
CA TYR A 62 -8.28 0.75 5.23
C TYR A 62 -7.83 0.04 3.96
N TYR A 63 -6.54 0.12 3.63
CA TYR A 63 -6.05 -0.47 2.39
C TYR A 63 -5.95 -1.99 2.46
N LYS A 64 -5.64 -2.56 3.64
CA LYS A 64 -5.72 -4.00 3.88
C LYS A 64 -7.14 -4.51 3.59
N SER A 65 -8.15 -3.93 4.26
CA SER A 65 -9.55 -4.29 4.05
C SER A 65 -10.02 -4.09 2.60
N LYS A 66 -9.49 -3.07 1.90
CA LYS A 66 -9.84 -2.81 0.50
C LYS A 66 -9.18 -3.78 -0.48
N ALA A 67 -7.99 -4.27 -0.16
CA ALA A 67 -7.26 -5.23 -0.99
C ALA A 67 -7.74 -6.66 -0.74
N GLU A 68 -8.18 -6.98 0.48
CA GLU A 68 -8.80 -8.26 0.84
C GLU A 68 -9.99 -8.60 -0.09
N GLY A 69 -10.03 -9.83 -0.60
CA GLY A 69 -11.08 -10.32 -1.52
C GLY A 69 -11.00 -9.79 -2.96
N SER A 70 -10.44 -8.60 -3.18
CA SER A 70 -10.40 -7.96 -4.51
C SER A 70 -9.47 -8.66 -5.52
N HIS A 71 -8.50 -9.45 -5.06
CA HIS A 71 -7.64 -10.27 -5.93
C HIS A 71 -8.45 -11.30 -6.73
N GLN A 72 -9.50 -11.89 -6.13
CA GLN A 72 -10.28 -12.95 -6.76
C GLN A 72 -11.40 -12.37 -7.64
N SER A 73 -12.02 -11.27 -7.21
CA SER A 73 -13.15 -10.68 -7.94
C SER A 73 -12.74 -9.68 -9.03
N ASN A 74 -11.62 -8.96 -8.86
CA ASN A 74 -11.14 -7.97 -9.82
C ASN A 74 -9.61 -7.76 -9.70
N PRO A 75 -8.82 -8.64 -10.35
CA PRO A 75 -7.36 -8.61 -10.27
C PRO A 75 -6.76 -7.26 -10.69
N ALA A 76 -7.30 -6.62 -11.74
CA ALA A 76 -6.81 -5.33 -12.22
C ALA A 76 -6.93 -4.22 -11.17
N LYS A 77 -8.04 -4.19 -10.42
CA LYS A 77 -8.24 -3.24 -9.32
C LYS A 77 -7.35 -3.55 -8.12
N TRP A 78 -7.11 -4.82 -7.83
CA TRP A 78 -6.17 -5.26 -6.81
C TRP A 78 -4.74 -4.81 -7.14
N TYR A 79 -4.24 -5.10 -8.34
CA TYR A 79 -2.92 -4.65 -8.81
C TYR A 79 -2.75 -3.13 -8.73
N LYS A 80 -3.73 -2.36 -9.19
CA LYS A 80 -3.71 -0.88 -9.07
C LYS A 80 -3.64 -0.40 -7.62
N THR A 81 -4.25 -1.14 -6.70
CA THR A 81 -4.23 -0.82 -5.27
C THR A 81 -2.86 -1.13 -4.65
N ILE A 82 -2.29 -2.29 -4.97
CA ILE A 82 -0.93 -2.68 -4.54
C ILE A 82 0.12 -1.70 -5.08
N TYR A 83 0.04 -1.34 -6.37
CA TYR A 83 0.96 -0.39 -6.97
C TYR A 83 0.93 0.98 -6.25
N LYS A 84 -0.26 1.48 -5.92
CA LYS A 84 -0.41 2.73 -5.15
C LYS A 84 0.15 2.63 -3.72
N LEU A 85 0.15 1.44 -3.13
CA LEU A 85 0.72 1.21 -1.81
C LEU A 85 2.25 1.17 -1.85
N ALA A 86 2.82 0.44 -2.81
CA ALA A 86 4.26 0.35 -3.03
C ALA A 86 4.86 1.69 -3.44
N ALA A 87 4.21 2.41 -4.37
CA ALA A 87 4.65 3.73 -4.79
C ALA A 87 4.53 4.80 -3.68
N ALA A 88 3.68 4.59 -2.67
CA ALA A 88 3.56 5.50 -1.53
C ALA A 88 4.60 5.23 -0.42
N THR A 89 5.27 4.06 -0.44
CA THR A 89 6.38 3.74 0.47
C THR A 89 7.74 4.15 -0.09
N GLU A 90 7.82 4.42 -1.39
CA GLU A 90 8.98 5.03 -2.01
C GLU A 90 8.98 6.54 -1.73
N ASP A 91 9.37 6.93 -0.52
CA ASP A 91 10.02 8.22 -0.30
C ASP A 91 11.25 8.22 -1.22
N GLN A 92 11.10 8.81 -2.41
CA GLN A 92 12.14 9.21 -3.39
C GLN A 92 13.55 8.65 -3.09
N GLN A 93 13.71 7.33 -3.08
CA GLN A 93 15.02 6.77 -3.36
C GLN A 93 15.25 7.17 -4.80
N SER A 94 16.30 7.94 -5.04
CA SER A 94 16.69 8.34 -6.38
C SER A 94 16.59 7.12 -7.28
N LEU A 95 15.60 7.12 -8.17
CA LEU A 95 15.54 6.18 -9.28
C LEU A 95 16.70 6.56 -10.18
N SER A 96 17.93 6.17 -9.81
CA SER A 96 19.02 6.15 -10.77
C SER A 96 18.60 5.13 -11.82
N SER A 97 18.50 5.56 -13.07
CA SER A 97 18.34 4.65 -14.19
C SER A 97 19.37 3.52 -14.04
N PRO A 98 18.96 2.25 -14.04
CA PRO A 98 19.91 1.14 -14.03
C PRO A 98 20.91 1.35 -15.17
N ASP A 99 22.20 1.13 -14.89
CA ASP A 99 23.23 1.22 -15.92
C ASP A 99 23.04 0.07 -16.93
N HIS A 100 23.60 0.20 -18.13
CA HIS A 100 23.54 -0.83 -19.17
C HIS A 100 24.02 -2.20 -18.66
N ALA A 101 25.04 -2.21 -17.79
CA ALA A 101 25.54 -3.42 -17.16
C ALA A 101 24.48 -4.11 -16.26
N ASP A 102 23.70 -3.32 -15.51
CA ASP A 102 22.62 -3.84 -14.66
C ASP A 102 21.50 -4.44 -15.51
N LEU A 103 21.15 -3.77 -16.61
CA LEU A 103 20.14 -4.25 -17.56
C LEU A 103 20.58 -5.56 -18.23
N MET A 104 21.85 -5.68 -18.61
CA MET A 104 22.41 -6.92 -19.17
C MET A 104 22.40 -8.06 -18.15
N ALA A 105 22.79 -7.80 -16.90
CA ALA A 105 22.74 -8.81 -15.85
C ALA A 105 21.31 -9.31 -15.57
N ILE A 106 20.32 -8.41 -15.62
CA ILE A 106 18.90 -8.77 -15.49
C ILE A 106 18.44 -9.61 -16.68
N ALA A 107 18.80 -9.22 -17.90
CA ALA A 107 18.45 -9.94 -19.13
C ALA A 107 19.04 -11.36 -19.13
N ASP A 108 20.31 -11.51 -18.77
CA ASP A 108 20.97 -12.82 -18.67
C ASP A 108 20.32 -13.70 -17.62
N ARG A 109 19.96 -13.12 -16.46
CA ARG A 109 19.27 -13.85 -15.39
C ARG A 109 17.90 -14.33 -15.85
N LEU A 110 17.17 -13.48 -16.57
CA LEU A 110 15.87 -13.82 -17.15
C LEU A 110 16.01 -14.94 -18.18
N GLN A 111 16.96 -14.82 -19.11
CA GLN A 111 17.20 -15.84 -20.13
C GLN A 111 17.53 -17.21 -19.53
N ARG A 112 18.39 -17.26 -18.49
CA ARG A 112 18.72 -18.52 -17.79
C ARG A 112 17.51 -19.18 -17.14
N SER A 113 16.54 -18.40 -16.67
CA SER A 113 15.33 -18.94 -16.04
C SER A 113 14.43 -19.69 -17.04
N PHE A 114 14.41 -19.26 -18.31
CA PHE A 114 13.66 -19.92 -19.38
C PHE A 114 14.39 -21.08 -20.04
N ILE A 115 15.73 -21.15 -19.93
CA ILE A 115 16.51 -22.27 -20.47
C ILE A 115 16.43 -23.51 -19.56
N LYS A 116 16.29 -23.34 -18.24
CA LYS A 116 16.17 -24.46 -17.28
C LYS A 116 15.03 -25.45 -17.56
N PRO A 117 13.79 -25.03 -17.91
CA PRO A 117 12.71 -25.99 -18.24
C PRO A 117 12.86 -26.66 -19.61
N GLY A 118 13.81 -26.23 -20.46
CA GLY A 118 13.96 -26.76 -21.83
C GLY A 118 14.82 -28.02 -21.97
N GLN A 119 15.45 -28.51 -20.90
CA GLN A 119 16.35 -29.68 -20.98
C GLN A 119 15.70 -31.04 -20.66
N GLU A 120 14.39 -31.08 -20.37
CA GLU A 120 13.70 -32.33 -20.00
C GLU A 120 12.80 -32.91 -21.11
N ILE A 121 12.78 -32.30 -22.30
CA ILE A 121 12.06 -32.88 -23.45
C ILE A 121 13.04 -33.72 -24.25
N GLN A 122 13.19 -34.99 -23.87
CA GLN A 122 13.81 -35.98 -24.76
C GLN A 122 12.89 -36.17 -25.98
N PRO A 123 13.42 -36.17 -27.21
CA PRO A 123 12.60 -36.46 -28.38
C PRO A 123 12.17 -37.92 -28.32
N ASP A 124 10.86 -38.14 -28.22
CA ASP A 124 10.26 -39.47 -28.30
C ASP A 124 10.59 -40.06 -29.67
N THR A 125 11.44 -41.08 -29.70
CA THR A 125 11.84 -41.74 -30.95
C THR A 125 10.69 -42.65 -31.40
N PRO A 126 10.15 -42.50 -32.63
CA PRO A 126 9.09 -43.39 -33.09
C PRO A 126 9.64 -44.80 -33.31
N ARG A 127 9.02 -45.78 -32.64
CA ARG A 127 9.28 -47.21 -32.83
C ARG A 127 8.89 -47.62 -34.26
N LEU A 128 9.88 -47.83 -35.12
CA LEU A 128 9.68 -48.55 -36.37
C LEU A 128 9.50 -50.04 -36.03
N GLN A 129 8.31 -50.57 -36.26
CA GLN A 129 8.05 -52.00 -36.31
C GLN A 129 8.18 -52.47 -37.76
N ALA A 130 9.08 -53.42 -38.01
CA ALA A 130 9.04 -54.37 -39.11
C ALA A 130 9.83 -55.62 -38.69
#